data_AF-A0A3M1A9X6-F1
#
_entry.id   AF-A0A3M1A9X6-F1
#
_cell.length_a   1.000
_cell.length_b   1.000
_cell.length_c   1.000
_cell.angle_alpha   90.00
_cell.angle_beta   90.00
_cell.angle_gamma   90.00
#
_symmetry.space_group_name_H-M   'P 1'
#
loop_
_entity.id
_entity.type
_entity.pdbx_description
1 polymer ?
#
loop_
_entity_poly.entity_id
_entity_poly.type
_entity_poly.pdbx_seq_one_letter_code
_entity_poly.pdbx_strand_id
1 'polypeptide(L)'
;MSCWETIADYGLRSIGIGERLLPRTDFTLCQQFTLIGSGLIWNIYFGTFALLFGFFLATAVAVGKAAKSPFIRKPAEWFIFVFRGSPLFIQFFLFYEAFVLLPKVGIDINLGFVTITAETRWLTRAWLGALIVMF
;
A
#
# COMPACT_ATOMS: atom_id res chain seq x y z
N MET A 1 17.47 11.21 -28.54
CA MET A 1 16.04 10.94 -28.35
C MET A 1 15.31 12.26 -28.23
N SER A 2 14.16 12.38 -28.87
CA SER A 2 13.27 13.52 -28.66
C SER A 2 12.57 13.40 -27.30
N CYS A 3 12.13 14.52 -26.73
CA CYS A 3 11.36 14.48 -25.47
C CYS A 3 10.04 13.72 -25.64
N TRP A 4 9.46 13.76 -26.84
CA TRP A 4 8.25 13.03 -27.18
C TRP A 4 8.45 11.50 -27.15
N GLU A 5 9.55 11.01 -27.72
CA GLU A 5 9.95 9.59 -27.61
C GLU A 5 10.13 9.19 -26.15
N THR A 6 10.81 10.01 -25.35
CA THR A 6 11.02 9.74 -23.92
C THR A 6 9.71 9.55 -23.17
N ILE A 7 8.71 10.41 -23.44
CA ILE A 7 7.39 10.32 -22.82
C ILE A 7 6.66 9.06 -23.28
N ALA A 8 6.71 8.73 -24.56
CA ALA A 8 6.08 7.54 -25.11
C ALA A 8 6.68 6.25 -24.52
N ASP A 9 8.00 6.19 -24.38
CA ASP A 9 8.72 4.99 -23.95
C ASP A 9 8.69 4.80 -22.43
N TYR A 10 8.76 5.88 -21.66
CA TYR A 10 8.94 5.82 -20.20
C TYR A 10 7.76 6.36 -19.38
N GLY A 11 6.83 7.10 -19.98
CA GLY A 11 5.74 7.77 -19.26
C GLY A 11 4.84 6.82 -18.47
N LEU A 12 4.57 5.63 -19.00
CA LEU A 12 3.74 4.60 -18.36
C LEU A 12 4.54 3.36 -17.92
N ARG A 13 5.86 3.47 -17.88
CA ARG A 13 6.74 2.37 -17.50
C ARG A 13 6.41 1.79 -16.13
N SER A 14 6.11 2.63 -15.15
CA SER A 14 5.90 2.20 -13.76
C SER A 14 4.73 1.21 -13.61
N ILE A 15 3.76 1.26 -14.53
CA ILE A 15 2.61 0.36 -14.60
C ILE A 15 2.83 -0.79 -15.60
N GLY A 16 4.04 -0.91 -16.17
CA GLY A 16 4.47 -2.03 -17.01
C GLY A 16 4.30 -1.83 -18.51
N ILE A 17 3.97 -0.62 -18.97
CA ILE A 17 3.79 -0.28 -20.39
C ILE A 17 5.01 0.53 -20.87
N GLY A 18 5.66 0.09 -21.95
CA GLY A 18 6.86 0.73 -22.49
C GLY A 18 8.16 0.06 -22.03
N GLU A 19 9.27 0.81 -22.06
CA GLU A 19 10.60 0.26 -21.80
C GLU A 19 10.84 -0.04 -20.32
N ARG A 20 11.37 -1.24 -20.03
CA ARG A 20 11.63 -1.69 -18.65
C ARG A 20 13.03 -1.37 -18.13
N LEU A 21 13.97 -1.01 -19.00
CA LEU A 21 15.35 -0.67 -18.62
C LEU A 21 15.47 0.84 -18.39
N LEU A 22 16.21 1.27 -17.36
CA LEU A 22 16.48 2.70 -17.18
C LEU A 22 17.48 3.17 -18.24
N PRO A 23 17.36 4.41 -18.73
CA PRO A 23 18.44 5.06 -19.48
C PRO A 23 19.74 4.95 -18.67
N ARG A 24 20.82 4.51 -19.32
CA ARG A 24 22.11 4.28 -18.65
C ARG A 24 23.09 5.45 -18.79
N THR A 25 22.83 6.36 -19.74
CA THR A 25 23.67 7.53 -20.03
C THR A 25 22.79 8.74 -20.37
N ASP A 26 23.34 9.94 -20.15
CA ASP A 26 22.78 11.24 -20.56
C ASP A 26 21.37 11.57 -20.07
N PHE A 27 21.22 11.83 -18.76
CA PHE A 27 19.94 12.29 -18.18
C PHE A 27 19.63 13.74 -18.53
N THR A 28 18.69 13.93 -19.46
CA THR A 28 18.12 15.25 -19.76
C THR A 28 17.00 15.61 -18.78
N LEU A 29 16.65 16.90 -18.73
CA LEU A 29 15.54 17.39 -17.91
C LEU A 29 14.22 16.66 -18.25
N CYS A 30 13.96 16.40 -19.54
CA CYS A 30 12.75 15.69 -19.97
C CYS A 30 12.70 14.24 -19.44
N GLN A 31 13.84 13.53 -19.43
CA GLN A 31 13.90 12.18 -18.84
C GLN A 31 13.66 12.19 -17.34
N GLN A 32 14.21 13.16 -16.61
CA GLN A 32 13.97 13.27 -15.17
C GLN A 32 12.48 13.47 -14.87
N PHE A 33 11.83 14.43 -15.52
CA PHE A 33 10.39 14.66 -15.35
C PHE A 33 9.56 13.44 -15.71
N THR A 34 9.87 12.78 -16.83
CA THR A 34 9.12 11.60 -17.28
C THR A 34 9.29 10.42 -16.33
N LEU A 35 10.51 10.13 -15.88
CA LEU A 35 10.80 9.01 -14.98
C LEU A 35 10.19 9.24 -13.59
N ILE A 36 10.33 10.45 -13.03
CA ILE A 36 9.72 10.82 -11.75
C ILE A 36 8.19 10.78 -11.88
N GLY A 37 7.64 11.40 -12.94
CA GLY A 37 6.21 11.41 -13.22
C GLY A 37 5.61 10.01 -13.36
N SER A 38 6.30 9.12 -14.07
CA SER A 38 5.94 7.70 -14.19
C SER A 38 5.85 7.06 -12.80
N GLY A 39 6.84 7.27 -11.92
CA GLY A 39 6.79 6.79 -10.53
C GLY A 39 5.67 7.40 -9.68
N LEU A 40 5.34 8.68 -9.90
CA LEU A 40 4.27 9.39 -9.18
C LEU A 40 2.87 8.78 -9.42
N ILE A 41 2.66 8.06 -10.52
CA ILE A 41 1.40 7.32 -10.77
C ILE A 41 1.08 6.37 -9.61
N TRP A 42 2.08 5.67 -9.07
CA TRP A 42 1.87 4.81 -7.91
C TRP A 42 1.55 5.60 -6.63
N ASN A 43 2.14 6.78 -6.45
CA ASN A 43 1.79 7.65 -5.32
C ASN A 43 0.33 8.11 -5.40
N ILE A 44 -0.17 8.42 -6.60
CA ILE A 44 -1.59 8.73 -6.81
C ILE A 44 -2.46 7.53 -6.46
N TYR A 45 -2.11 6.33 -6.92
CA TYR A 45 -2.82 5.09 -6.58
C TYR A 45 -2.88 4.90 -5.06
N PHE A 46 -1.74 4.90 -4.39
CA PHE A 46 -1.65 4.70 -2.95
C PHE A 46 -2.37 5.79 -2.17
N GLY A 47 -2.14 7.05 -2.51
CA GLY A 47 -2.78 8.19 -1.86
C GLY A 47 -4.30 8.18 -2.01
N THR A 48 -4.82 7.84 -3.19
CA THR A 48 -6.26 7.77 -3.44
C THR A 48 -6.93 6.73 -2.55
N PHE A 49 -6.40 5.50 -2.53
CA PHE A 49 -6.96 4.42 -1.71
C PHE A 49 -6.73 4.66 -0.21
N ALA A 50 -5.57 5.21 0.18
CA ALA A 50 -5.28 5.58 1.57
C ALA A 50 -6.27 6.64 2.10
N LEU A 51 -6.56 7.67 1.31
CA LEU A 51 -7.52 8.69 1.69
C LEU A 51 -8.95 8.13 1.72
N LEU A 52 -9.32 7.32 0.73
CA LEU A 52 -10.66 6.74 0.65
C LEU A 52 -10.98 5.86 1.87
N PHE A 53 -10.19 4.82 2.12
CA PHE A 53 -10.44 3.92 3.24
C PHE A 53 -10.16 4.60 4.59
N GLY A 54 -9.14 5.45 4.66
CA GLY A 54 -8.77 6.19 5.86
C GLY A 54 -9.88 7.14 6.32
N PHE A 55 -10.57 7.80 5.39
CA PHE A 55 -11.72 8.66 5.69
C PHE A 55 -12.89 7.89 6.32
N PHE A 56 -13.30 6.78 5.71
CA PHE A 56 -14.41 5.98 6.23
C PHE A 56 -14.05 5.35 7.57
N LEU A 57 -12.84 4.81 7.71
CA LEU A 57 -12.37 4.22 8.96
C LEU A 57 -12.29 5.28 10.07
N ALA A 58 -11.72 6.45 9.80
CA ALA A 58 -11.63 7.53 10.76
C ALA A 58 -13.01 8.00 11.22
N THR A 59 -13.97 8.09 10.30
CA THR A 59 -15.36 8.46 10.61
C THR A 59 -16.05 7.40 11.46
N ALA A 60 -15.93 6.12 11.08
CA ALA A 60 -16.49 5.00 11.83
C ALA A 60 -15.93 4.93 13.26
N VAL A 61 -14.61 5.08 13.41
CA VAL A 61 -13.93 5.08 14.71
C VAL A 61 -14.32 6.30 15.54
N ALA A 62 -14.47 7.48 14.93
CA ALA A 62 -14.92 8.69 15.63
C ALA A 62 -16.35 8.53 16.17
N VAL A 63 -17.27 7.99 15.36
CA VAL A 63 -18.64 7.67 15.79
C VAL A 63 -18.62 6.59 16.88
N GLY A 64 -17.81 5.55 16.72
CA GLY A 64 -17.64 4.48 17.69
C GLY A 64 -17.15 4.98 19.06
N LYS A 65 -16.18 5.90 19.06
CA LYS A 65 -15.69 6.55 20.28
C LYS A 65 -16.78 7.35 21.01
N ALA A 66 -17.70 7.97 20.27
CA ALA A 66 -18.82 8.73 20.86
C ALA A 66 -19.98 7.84 21.35
N ALA A 67 -19.95 6.53 21.08
CA ALA A 67 -21.01 5.62 21.47
C ALA A 67 -21.12 5.48 23.01
N LYS A 68 -22.37 5.40 23.51
CA LYS A 68 -22.64 5.14 24.94
C LYS A 68 -22.25 3.72 25.36
N SER A 69 -22.37 2.75 24.45
CA SER A 69 -22.03 1.36 24.73
C SER A 69 -20.52 1.19 24.91
N PRO A 70 -20.05 0.66 26.05
CA PRO A 70 -18.63 0.44 26.29
C PRO A 70 -18.03 -0.57 25.30
N PHE A 71 -18.82 -1.52 24.79
CA PHE A 71 -18.36 -2.52 23.82
C PHE A 71 -17.99 -1.94 22.45
N ILE A 72 -18.52 -0.78 22.08
CA ILE A 72 -18.18 -0.09 20.83
C ILE A 72 -17.11 0.96 21.08
N ARG A 73 -17.25 1.71 22.18
CA ARG A 73 -16.34 2.80 22.53
C ARG A 73 -14.93 2.31 22.86
N LYS A 74 -14.79 1.23 23.64
CA LYS A 74 -13.47 0.75 24.08
C LYS A 74 -12.58 0.27 22.93
N PRO A 75 -13.07 -0.55 21.98
CA PRO A 75 -12.30 -0.88 20.79
C PRO A 75 -11.88 0.35 19.98
N ALA A 76 -12.77 1.34 19.81
CA ALA A 76 -12.44 2.57 19.09
C ALA A 76 -11.36 3.41 19.82
N GLU A 77 -11.45 3.54 21.15
CA GLU A 77 -10.43 4.21 21.98
C GLU A 77 -9.07 3.51 21.86
N TRP A 78 -9.04 2.17 21.93
CA TRP A 78 -7.80 1.40 21.80
C TRP A 78 -7.20 1.47 20.41
N PHE A 79 -8.02 1.41 19.36
CA PHE A 79 -7.56 1.58 17.99
C PHE A 79 -6.88 2.94 17.82
N ILE A 80 -7.52 4.03 18.28
CA ILE A 80 -6.92 5.37 18.24
C ILE A 80 -5.61 5.38 19.03
N PHE A 81 -5.59 4.85 20.25
CA PHE A 81 -4.40 4.86 21.08
C PHE A 81 -3.21 4.13 20.44
N VAL A 82 -3.44 2.94 19.87
CA VAL A 82 -2.37 2.13 19.26
C VAL A 82 -1.88 2.77 17.97
N PHE A 83 -2.77 3.10 17.02
CA PHE A 83 -2.37 3.55 15.69
C PHE A 83 -2.07 5.06 15.62
N ARG A 84 -2.70 5.89 16.46
CA ARG A 84 -2.38 7.34 16.54
C ARG A 84 -1.38 7.68 17.63
N GLY A 85 -1.17 6.80 18.61
CA GLY A 85 -0.20 7.00 19.69
C GLY A 85 1.19 6.40 19.42
N SER A 86 1.32 5.45 18.49
CA SER A 86 2.62 4.88 18.12
C SER A 86 3.30 5.69 17.00
N PRO A 87 4.65 5.84 17.04
CA PRO A 87 5.40 6.45 15.94
C PRO A 87 5.24 5.69 14.63
N LEU A 88 5.03 6.43 13.52
CA LEU A 88 4.85 5.85 12.17
C LEU A 88 5.98 4.89 11.78
N PHE A 89 7.23 5.22 12.15
CA PHE A 89 8.39 4.37 11.89
C PHE A 89 8.26 2.97 12.50
N ILE A 90 7.74 2.86 13.73
CA ILE A 90 7.55 1.58 14.41
C ILE A 90 6.45 0.78 13.71
N GLN A 91 5.37 1.43 13.28
CA GLN A 91 4.28 0.79 12.56
C GLN A 91 4.79 0.17 11.24
N PHE A 92 5.52 0.96 10.44
CA PHE A 92 6.12 0.48 9.19
C PHE A 92 7.06 -0.70 9.41
N PHE A 93 7.91 -0.64 10.44
CA PHE A 93 8.81 -1.73 10.78
C PHE A 93 8.04 -3.01 11.16
N LEU A 94 7.06 -2.91 12.05
CA LEU A 94 6.26 -4.06 12.50
C LEU A 94 5.50 -4.72 11.35
N PHE A 95 4.84 -3.93 10.50
CA PHE A 95 4.11 -4.48 9.35
C PHE A 95 5.04 -5.10 8.32
N TYR A 96 6.19 -4.47 8.05
CA TYR A 96 7.20 -5.04 7.15
C TYR A 96 7.69 -6.41 7.66
N GLU A 97 8.11 -6.49 8.92
CA GLU A 97 8.55 -7.76 9.52
C GLU A 97 7.43 -8.80 9.51
N ALA A 98 6.19 -8.41 9.83
CA ALA A 98 5.04 -9.31 9.76
C ALA A 98 4.81 -9.87 8.35
N PHE A 99 4.93 -9.05 7.30
CA PHE A 99 4.76 -9.50 5.92
C PHE A 99 5.92 -10.38 5.44
N VAL A 100 7.15 -10.13 5.90
CA VAL A 100 8.31 -10.99 5.60
C VAL A 100 8.15 -12.38 6.19
N LEU A 101 7.54 -12.49 7.37
CA LEU A 101 7.30 -13.77 8.05
C LEU A 101 6.17 -14.61 7.43
N LEU A 102 5.34 -14.05 6.54
CA LEU A 102 4.25 -14.80 5.92
C LEU A 102 4.78 -15.89 4.97
N PRO A 103 4.26 -17.13 5.04
CA PRO A 103 4.64 -18.19 4.11
C PRO A 103 4.34 -17.75 2.68
N LYS A 104 5.32 -17.85 1.77
CA LYS A 104 5.12 -17.46 0.36
C LYS A 104 4.23 -18.44 -0.43
N VAL A 105 3.99 -19.63 0.12
CA VAL A 105 3.31 -20.76 -0.53
C VAL A 105 1.79 -20.78 -0.23
N GLY A 106 1.27 -19.82 0.55
CA GLY A 106 -0.12 -19.85 1.02
C GLY A 106 -0.27 -20.73 2.27
N ILE A 107 -1.33 -20.50 3.03
CA ILE A 107 -1.66 -21.29 4.22
C ILE A 107 -2.84 -22.17 3.85
N ASP A 108 -2.64 -23.49 3.80
CA ASP A 108 -3.73 -24.44 3.60
C ASP A 108 -4.50 -24.63 4.91
N ILE A 109 -5.66 -23.98 5.01
CA ILE A 109 -6.56 -24.13 6.14
C ILE A 109 -7.47 -25.32 5.84
N ASN A 110 -7.17 -26.47 6.45
CA ASN A 110 -8.01 -27.64 6.36
C ASN A 110 -9.19 -27.50 7.34
N LEU A 111 -10.37 -27.16 6.83
CA LEU A 111 -11.61 -27.01 7.62
C LEU A 111 -12.37 -28.34 7.75
N GLY A 112 -11.66 -29.48 7.69
CA GLY A 112 -12.22 -30.84 7.82
C GLY A 112 -13.00 -31.34 6.60
N PHE A 113 -13.69 -30.45 5.87
CA PHE A 113 -14.51 -30.78 4.70
C PHE A 113 -14.09 -30.05 3.42
N VAL A 114 -13.33 -28.95 3.55
CA VAL A 114 -12.81 -28.13 2.44
C VAL A 114 -11.44 -27.61 2.84
N THR A 115 -10.45 -27.75 1.95
CA THR A 115 -9.15 -27.08 2.08
C THR A 115 -9.24 -25.70 1.44
N ILE A 116 -9.22 -24.65 2.26
CA ILE A 116 -9.14 -23.26 1.77
C ILE A 116 -7.67 -22.85 1.81
N THR A 117 -7.06 -22.74 0.64
CA THR A 117 -5.72 -22.16 0.50
C THR A 117 -5.82 -20.64 0.59
N ALA A 118 -5.39 -20.07 1.71
CA ALA A 118 -5.28 -18.64 1.87
C ALA A 118 -4.01 -18.15 1.13
N GLU A 119 -4.18 -17.50 -0.03
CA GLU A 119 -3.07 -16.91 -0.78
C GLU A 119 -2.48 -15.68 -0.07
N THR A 120 -1.52 -15.90 0.81
CA THR A 120 -0.70 -14.86 1.45
C THR A 120 0.23 -14.13 0.48
N ARG A 121 0.36 -14.63 -0.76
CA ARG A 121 1.21 -14.05 -1.80
C ARG A 121 0.84 -12.61 -2.15
N TRP A 122 -0.42 -12.21 -1.98
CA TRP A 122 -0.83 -10.83 -2.33
C TRP A 122 -0.34 -9.82 -1.30
N LEU A 123 -0.33 -10.18 -0.01
CA LEU A 123 0.17 -9.33 1.08
C LEU A 123 1.67 -9.02 0.94
N THR A 124 2.42 -9.94 0.32
CA THR A 124 3.85 -9.76 0.04
C THR A 124 4.13 -9.02 -1.27
N ARG A 125 3.11 -8.73 -2.11
CA ARG A 125 3.29 -7.89 -3.30
C ARG A 125 3.28 -6.42 -2.90
N ALA A 126 4.18 -5.65 -3.49
CA ALA A 126 4.36 -4.23 -3.19
C ALA A 126 3.06 -3.40 -3.27
N TRP A 127 2.18 -3.67 -4.23
CA TRP A 127 0.95 -2.89 -4.42
C TRP A 127 -0.08 -3.06 -3.29
N LEU A 128 -0.26 -4.26 -2.73
CA LEU A 128 -1.23 -4.51 -1.66
C LEU A 128 -0.59 -4.35 -0.28
N GLY A 129 0.65 -4.81 -0.12
CA GLY A 129 1.40 -4.65 1.13
C GLY A 129 1.59 -3.18 1.49
N ALA A 130 2.01 -2.35 0.53
CA ALA A 130 2.17 -0.92 0.77
C ALA A 130 0.84 -0.21 1.06
N LEU A 131 -0.27 -0.64 0.42
CA LEU A 131 -1.59 -0.10 0.75
C LEU A 131 -1.96 -0.36 2.21
N ILE A 132 -1.79 -1.58 2.70
CA ILE A 132 -2.15 -1.94 4.09
C ILE A 132 -1.28 -1.17 5.11
N VAL A 133 0.00 -0.98 4.80
CA VAL A 133 0.95 -0.28 5.67
C VAL A 133 0.67 1.23 5.74
N MET A 134 0.01 1.82 4.75
CA MET A 134 -0.24 3.27 4.68
C MET A 134 -1.44 3.76 5.54
N PHE A 135 -2.06 2.89 6.33
CA PHE A 135 -3.18 3.22 7.22
C PHE A 135 -2.79 3.30 8.70
#